data_AF-A0A2M8B5I5-F1
#
_entry.id   AF-A0A2M8B5I5-F1
#
_cell.length_a   1.000
_cell.length_b   1.000
_cell.length_c   1.000
_cell.angle_alpha   90.00
_cell.angle_beta   90.00
_cell.angle_gamma   90.00
#
_symmetry.space_group_name_H-M   'P 1'
#
loop_
_entity.id
_entity.type
_entity.pdbx_description
1 polymer ?
#
loop_
_entity_poly.entity_id
_entity_poly.type
_entity_poly.pdbx_seq_one_letter_code
_entity_poly.pdbx_strand_id
1 'polypeptide(L)'
;MSETLAQRLVAALRTTAQSYAAGDQVAPCAVLWTDPERLWESVMPALQAILPELFLLGSYAPERRTGPALWLRCLEARRVVGAPQPGTTPVFYLPGISREQLRAAEDCPPELAALVELQYRGALWLHVNGKDWTPYAFMVSKHGGLDLEVAKDKATLDALSGALPSLMAVPLRQLQGRRLDSEFFNALVAPDATGLLLRWLSDPEAFQQCRSAAEWAAFCQQCKADFGLDPVKDGPLKAAQRLAARATGWNTVWLRFAEAPANYPGVVEWLKRAAPKTPGMFDTAGVWPGINESDERKLQQALEVLRDRPQDEA
;
A
#
# COMPACT_ATOMS: atom_id res chain seq x y z
N MET A 1 3.01 -13.17 5.74
CA MET A 1 2.26 -11.88 5.63
C MET A 1 3.08 -10.96 4.75
N SER A 2 2.46 -10.31 3.76
CA SER A 2 3.16 -9.37 2.89
C SER A 2 3.30 -8.02 3.59
N GLU A 3 4.52 -7.49 3.67
CA GLU A 3 4.80 -6.18 4.27
C GLU A 3 4.02 -5.08 3.52
N THR A 4 3.33 -4.21 4.26
CA THR A 4 2.60 -3.06 3.69
C THR A 4 3.46 -1.81 3.66
N LEU A 5 3.03 -0.81 2.88
CA LEU A 5 3.69 0.50 2.86
C LEU A 5 3.79 1.13 4.26
N ALA A 6 2.71 1.07 5.05
CA ALA A 6 2.71 1.61 6.41
C ALA A 6 3.71 0.91 7.34
N GLN A 7 3.80 -0.43 7.24
CA GLN A 7 4.76 -1.21 8.03
C GLN A 7 6.20 -0.83 7.70
N ARG A 8 6.49 -0.64 6.41
CA ARG A 8 7.83 -0.25 5.95
C ARG A 8 8.22 1.16 6.38
N LEU A 9 7.26 2.10 6.35
CA LEU A 9 7.44 3.46 6.86
C LEU A 9 7.74 3.44 8.38
N VAL A 10 6.97 2.67 9.14
CA VAL A 10 7.23 2.45 10.57
C VAL A 10 8.62 1.86 10.81
N ALA A 11 9.02 0.87 10.02
CA ALA A 11 10.35 0.28 10.12
C ALA A 11 11.46 1.31 9.84
N ALA A 12 11.27 2.21 8.86
CA ALA A 12 12.23 3.27 8.55
C ALA A 12 12.39 4.26 9.72
N LEU A 13 11.28 4.68 10.34
CA LEU A 13 11.31 5.56 11.51
C LEU A 13 12.01 4.90 12.71
N ARG A 14 11.70 3.63 12.99
CA ARG A 14 12.37 2.86 14.05
C ARG A 14 13.85 2.62 13.79
N THR A 15 14.22 2.36 12.53
CA THR A 15 15.63 2.25 12.12
C THR A 15 16.37 3.56 12.38
N THR A 16 15.72 4.70 12.13
CA THR A 16 16.30 6.02 12.41
C THR A 16 16.55 6.23 13.91
N ALA A 17 15.63 5.77 14.76
CA ALA A 17 15.82 5.81 16.22
C ALA A 17 17.02 4.96 16.71
N GLN A 18 17.42 3.95 15.93
CA GLN A 18 18.49 3.01 16.29
C GLN A 18 19.81 3.29 15.56
N SER A 19 19.79 4.15 14.55
CA SER A 19 20.96 4.50 13.74
C SER A 19 21.85 5.50 14.48
N TYR A 20 22.69 5.00 15.39
CA TYR A 20 23.76 5.77 16.05
C TYR A 20 25.00 4.90 16.25
N ALA A 21 26.18 5.53 16.29
CA ALA A 21 27.44 4.82 16.51
C ALA A 21 27.62 4.53 18.01
N ALA A 22 27.19 3.34 18.46
CA ALA A 22 27.36 2.91 19.84
C ALA A 22 28.86 2.87 20.22
N GLY A 23 29.26 3.74 21.13
CA GLY A 23 30.66 3.93 21.55
C GLY A 23 31.20 5.34 21.32
N ASP A 24 30.62 6.09 20.37
CA ASP A 24 30.95 7.48 20.07
C ASP A 24 29.76 8.43 20.31
N GLN A 25 28.54 7.91 20.12
CA GLN A 25 27.30 8.67 20.25
C GLN A 25 26.36 8.06 21.31
N VAL A 26 25.57 8.94 21.92
CA VAL A 26 24.44 8.55 22.77
C VAL A 26 23.22 8.30 21.88
N ALA A 27 22.40 7.31 22.23
CA ALA A 27 21.15 7.02 21.52
C ALA A 27 20.26 8.27 21.42
N PRO A 28 19.59 8.51 20.27
CA PRO A 28 18.76 9.69 20.08
C PRO A 28 17.58 9.69 21.05
N CYS A 29 17.33 10.84 21.68
CA CYS A 29 16.24 10.99 22.65
C CYS A 29 14.85 11.08 22.00
N ALA A 30 14.77 11.47 20.73
CA ALA A 30 13.56 11.52 19.91
C ALA A 30 13.94 11.41 18.43
N VAL A 31 13.01 10.95 17.60
CA VAL A 31 13.09 11.09 16.13
C VAL A 31 12.19 12.26 15.72
N LEU A 32 12.75 13.22 14.99
CA LEU A 32 12.04 14.37 14.45
C LEU A 32 11.69 14.12 12.98
N TRP A 33 10.39 14.13 12.68
CA TRP A 33 9.87 14.01 11.32
C TRP A 33 9.27 15.35 10.91
N THR A 34 10.04 16.13 10.16
CA THR A 34 9.65 17.40 9.55
C THR A 34 8.86 17.17 8.27
N ASP A 35 7.79 17.94 8.08
CA ASP A 35 6.95 17.90 6.88
C ASP A 35 6.46 19.31 6.51
N PRO A 36 7.29 20.13 5.83
CA PRO A 36 6.97 21.51 5.51
C PRO A 36 5.68 21.69 4.71
N GLU A 37 5.39 20.74 3.83
CA GLU A 37 4.27 20.77 2.90
C GLU A 37 3.04 19.98 3.41
N ARG A 38 3.13 19.38 4.61
CA ARG A 38 2.06 18.60 5.25
C ARG A 38 1.58 17.41 4.41
N LEU A 39 2.46 16.85 3.58
CA LEU A 39 2.13 15.80 2.64
C LEU A 39 1.74 14.47 3.30
N TRP A 40 2.19 14.24 4.53
CA TRP A 40 1.91 13.01 5.29
C TRP A 40 0.75 13.15 6.27
N GLU A 41 0.18 14.34 6.44
CA GLU A 41 -0.78 14.65 7.51
C GLU A 41 -2.02 13.73 7.43
N SER A 42 -2.46 13.39 6.21
CA SER A 42 -3.63 12.53 5.96
C SER A 42 -3.49 11.10 6.48
N VAL A 43 -2.25 10.59 6.65
CA VAL A 43 -2.00 9.20 7.09
C VAL A 43 -1.66 9.07 8.56
N MET A 44 -1.49 10.18 9.27
CA MET A 44 -1.12 10.16 10.69
C MET A 44 -2.08 9.34 11.56
N PRO A 45 -3.43 9.43 11.42
CA PRO A 45 -4.33 8.62 12.24
C PRO A 45 -4.11 7.11 12.09
N ALA A 46 -3.86 6.65 10.85
CA ALA A 46 -3.58 5.25 10.57
C ALA A 46 -2.21 4.82 11.12
N LEU A 47 -1.19 5.67 10.98
CA LEU A 47 0.16 5.40 11.49
C LEU A 47 0.19 5.37 13.02
N GLN A 48 -0.52 6.28 13.69
CA GLN A 48 -0.63 6.28 15.15
C GLN A 48 -1.20 4.95 15.68
N ALA A 49 -2.13 4.31 14.96
CA ALA A 49 -2.70 3.02 15.37
C ALA A 49 -1.65 1.87 15.39
N ILE A 50 -0.63 1.93 14.53
CA ILE A 50 0.40 0.90 14.40
C ILE A 50 1.77 1.30 15.00
N LEU A 51 1.97 2.59 15.27
CA LEU A 51 3.17 3.17 15.87
C LEU A 51 2.77 3.88 17.19
N PRO A 52 2.73 3.14 18.32
CA PRO A 52 2.37 3.68 19.64
C PRO A 52 3.19 4.93 20.04
N GLU A 53 4.46 4.95 19.69
CA GLU A 53 5.44 5.99 19.99
C GLU A 53 5.39 7.22 19.06
N LEU A 54 4.42 7.31 18.14
CA LEU A 54 4.19 8.48 17.28
C LEU A 54 3.32 9.54 17.96
N PHE A 55 3.86 10.75 18.08
CA PHE A 55 3.16 11.93 18.59
C PHE A 55 3.23 13.08 17.61
N LEU A 56 2.19 13.92 17.61
CA LEU A 56 1.99 14.98 16.63
C LEU A 56 2.12 16.34 17.31
N LEU A 57 2.81 17.28 16.66
CA LEU A 57 2.76 18.69 17.04
C LEU A 57 1.38 19.28 16.66
N GLY A 58 0.72 19.93 17.60
CA GLY A 58 -0.57 20.59 17.38
C GLY A 58 -1.22 21.10 18.66
N SER A 59 -2.53 21.30 18.63
CA SER A 59 -3.31 21.64 19.84
C SER A 59 -3.27 20.50 20.87
N TYR A 60 -3.31 20.86 22.15
CA TYR A 60 -3.25 19.89 23.24
C TYR A 60 -4.45 18.93 23.23
N ALA A 61 -4.20 17.67 22.86
CA ALA A 61 -5.14 16.56 22.82
C ALA A 61 -4.39 15.22 23.08
N PRO A 62 -3.92 14.98 24.33
CA PRO A 62 -3.03 13.86 24.66
C PRO A 62 -3.63 12.48 24.35
N GLU A 63 -4.96 12.34 24.37
CA GLU A 63 -5.72 11.14 24.02
C GLU A 63 -5.56 10.76 22.54
N ARG A 64 -5.30 11.76 21.69
CA ARG A 64 -4.97 11.60 20.28
C ARG A 64 -3.47 11.61 20.04
N ARG A 65 -2.65 11.60 21.09
CA ARG A 65 -1.19 11.76 21.04
C ARG A 65 -0.75 13.03 20.28
N THR A 66 -1.52 14.11 20.44
CA THR A 66 -1.24 15.41 19.80
C THR A 66 -1.07 16.48 20.87
N GLY A 67 -0.11 17.39 20.70
CA GLY A 67 0.03 18.52 21.60
C GLY A 67 1.14 19.50 21.21
N PRO A 68 1.26 20.60 21.97
CA PRO A 68 2.22 21.65 21.68
C PRO A 68 3.66 21.17 21.92
N ALA A 69 4.64 21.91 21.40
CA ALA A 69 6.07 21.62 21.54
C ALA A 69 6.50 21.34 22.98
N LEU A 70 6.04 22.15 23.93
CA LEU A 70 6.36 21.95 25.35
C LEU A 70 5.85 20.60 25.88
N TRP A 71 4.68 20.16 25.43
CA TRP A 71 4.14 18.86 25.81
C TRP A 71 4.94 17.71 25.18
N LEU A 72 5.33 17.82 23.91
CA LEU A 72 6.22 16.87 23.25
C LEU A 72 7.59 16.78 23.98
N ARG A 73 8.15 17.91 24.41
CA ARG A 73 9.36 17.93 25.23
C ARG A 73 9.17 17.22 26.57
N CYS A 74 8.02 17.39 27.22
CA CYS A 74 7.67 16.66 28.43
C CYS A 74 7.51 15.14 28.19
N LEU A 75 7.02 14.71 27.02
CA LEU A 75 6.97 13.29 26.64
C LEU A 75 8.36 12.70 26.49
N GLU A 76 9.28 13.40 25.82
CA GLU A 76 10.68 12.98 25.69
C GLU A 76 11.35 12.85 27.07
N ALA A 77 11.13 13.83 27.94
CA ALA A 77 11.61 13.81 29.33
C ALA A 77 10.86 12.80 30.22
N ARG A 78 9.82 12.13 29.70
CA ARG A 78 8.95 11.17 30.40
C ARG A 78 8.34 11.73 31.69
N ARG A 79 7.91 12.99 31.65
CA ARG A 79 7.33 13.72 32.80
C ARG A 79 5.80 13.83 32.75
N VAL A 80 5.16 13.21 31.77
CA VAL A 80 3.71 13.24 31.58
C VAL A 80 3.15 11.83 31.39
N VAL A 81 1.87 11.66 31.71
CA VAL A 81 1.14 10.43 31.44
C VAL A 81 1.06 10.19 29.93
N GLY A 82 1.24 8.94 29.50
CA GLY A 82 1.24 8.57 28.09
C GLY A 82 2.60 8.66 27.40
N ALA A 83 3.67 9.01 28.13
CA ALA A 83 5.03 8.96 27.61
C ALA A 83 5.45 7.52 27.23
N PRO A 84 6.26 7.35 26.17
CA PRO A 84 6.78 6.04 25.80
C PRO A 84 7.55 5.38 26.94
N GLN A 85 7.50 4.04 26.98
CA GLN A 85 8.26 3.27 27.95
C GLN A 85 9.78 3.56 27.84
N PRO A 86 10.54 3.43 28.93
CA PRO A 86 12.00 3.48 28.87
C PRO A 86 12.54 2.52 27.79
N GLY A 87 13.52 2.99 27.02
CA GLY A 87 14.06 2.24 25.86
C GLY A 87 13.27 2.40 24.55
N THR A 88 12.08 2.99 24.59
CA THR A 88 11.36 3.41 23.38
C THR A 88 11.62 4.88 23.10
N THR A 89 12.13 5.18 21.90
CA THR A 89 12.38 6.55 21.43
C THR A 89 11.09 7.12 20.81
N PRO A 90 10.54 8.24 21.30
CA PRO A 90 9.39 8.88 20.69
C PRO A 90 9.71 9.37 19.26
N VAL A 91 8.69 9.31 18.40
CA VAL A 91 8.70 9.93 17.07
C VAL A 91 7.78 11.15 17.10
N PHE A 92 8.31 12.32 16.75
CA PHE A 92 7.57 13.58 16.69
C PHE A 92 7.34 13.99 15.24
N TYR A 93 6.08 13.96 14.81
CA TYR A 93 5.67 14.49 13.51
C TYR A 93 5.36 15.98 13.62
N LEU A 94 6.00 16.78 12.78
CA LEU A 94 6.02 18.24 12.82
C LEU A 94 5.43 18.81 11.50
N PRO A 95 4.09 18.88 11.38
CA PRO A 95 3.44 19.35 10.16
C PRO A 95 3.67 20.84 9.95
N GLY A 96 4.06 21.22 8.75
CA GLY A 96 4.36 22.59 8.35
C GLY A 96 5.71 23.11 8.83
N ILE A 97 6.57 22.24 9.41
CA ILE A 97 7.88 22.63 9.94
C ILE A 97 8.98 22.01 9.08
N SER A 98 9.92 22.84 8.63
CA SER A 98 11.15 22.42 7.94
C SER A 98 12.34 22.29 8.87
N ARG A 99 13.37 21.58 8.40
CA ARG A 99 14.65 21.49 9.09
C ARG A 99 15.29 22.86 9.33
N GLU A 100 15.22 23.76 8.36
CA GLU A 100 15.79 25.10 8.44
C GLU A 100 15.14 25.92 9.56
N GLN A 101 13.81 25.80 9.73
CA GLN A 101 13.08 26.46 10.81
C GLN A 101 13.49 25.96 12.21
N LEU A 102 13.89 24.68 12.33
CA LEU A 102 14.44 24.14 13.57
C LEU A 102 15.89 24.55 13.82
N ARG A 103 16.66 24.80 12.75
CA ARG A 103 18.07 25.23 12.84
C ARG A 103 18.25 26.71 13.13
N ALA A 104 17.39 27.56 12.59
CA ALA A 104 17.46 29.00 12.77
C ALA A 104 16.96 29.39 14.16
N ALA A 105 17.78 29.17 15.20
CA ALA A 105 17.39 29.42 16.60
C ALA A 105 16.95 30.88 16.86
N GLU A 106 17.50 31.85 16.12
CA GLU A 106 17.18 33.27 16.24
C GLU A 106 15.82 33.64 15.61
N ASP A 107 15.43 32.96 14.53
CA ASP A 107 14.17 33.19 13.79
C ASP A 107 13.11 32.12 14.08
N CYS A 108 13.38 31.22 15.04
CA CYS A 108 12.48 30.12 15.36
C CYS A 108 11.23 30.65 16.09
N PRO A 109 10.01 30.31 15.64
CA PRO A 109 8.79 30.68 16.34
C PRO A 109 8.85 30.26 17.82
N PRO A 110 8.44 31.13 18.78
CA PRO A 110 8.46 30.81 20.21
C PRO A 110 7.74 29.50 20.56
N GLU A 111 6.73 29.15 19.79
CA GLU A 111 5.95 27.92 19.94
C GLU A 111 6.76 26.66 19.66
N LEU A 112 7.87 26.74 18.92
CA LEU A 112 8.75 25.63 18.59
C LEU A 112 10.03 25.60 19.44
N ALA A 113 10.31 26.64 20.22
CA ALA A 113 11.55 26.81 20.96
C ALA A 113 11.90 25.60 21.84
N ALA A 114 10.90 24.92 22.40
CA ALA A 114 11.07 23.73 23.24
C ALA A 114 11.48 22.44 22.49
N LEU A 115 11.56 22.48 21.14
CA LEU A 115 12.02 21.37 20.30
C LEU A 115 13.35 21.66 19.60
N VAL A 116 13.81 22.92 19.60
CA VAL A 116 15.02 23.34 18.85
C VAL A 116 16.26 22.57 19.29
N GLU A 117 16.37 22.25 20.58
CA GLU A 117 17.50 21.48 21.11
C GLU A 117 17.45 19.99 20.74
N LEU A 118 16.26 19.46 20.39
CA LEU A 118 16.10 18.07 19.97
C LEU A 118 16.80 17.78 18.65
N GLN A 119 17.14 18.79 17.83
CA GLN A 119 17.92 18.55 16.62
C GLN A 119 19.36 18.08 16.91
N TYR A 120 19.87 18.35 18.13
CA TYR A 120 21.23 17.99 18.54
C TYR A 120 21.28 16.69 19.35
N ARG A 121 20.23 16.42 20.14
CA ARG A 121 20.12 15.21 20.97
C ARG A 121 19.24 14.11 20.37
N GLY A 122 18.41 14.45 19.41
CA GLY A 122 17.54 13.54 18.68
C GLY A 122 18.11 13.23 17.29
N ALA A 123 17.32 12.52 16.49
CA ALA A 123 17.64 12.22 15.11
C ALA A 123 16.59 12.81 14.18
N LEU A 124 17.00 13.58 13.18
CA LEU A 124 16.11 14.05 12.13
C LEU A 124 15.93 12.93 11.09
N TRP A 125 14.68 12.58 10.78
CA TRP A 125 14.38 11.63 9.71
C TRP A 125 14.39 12.34 8.36
N LEU A 126 15.56 12.34 7.70
CA LEU A 126 15.80 13.03 6.45
C LEU A 126 16.33 12.08 5.38
N HIS A 127 16.19 12.46 4.13
CA HIS A 127 16.83 11.79 3.02
C HIS A 127 18.36 11.95 3.11
N VAL A 128 19.13 11.04 2.52
CA VAL A 128 20.61 11.09 2.50
C VAL A 128 21.22 12.36 1.89
N ASN A 129 20.41 13.15 1.18
CA ASN A 129 20.81 14.45 0.61
C ASN A 129 20.50 15.63 1.55
N GLY A 130 20.00 15.35 2.76
CA GLY A 130 19.65 16.33 3.79
C GLY A 130 18.27 16.96 3.66
N LYS A 131 17.46 16.61 2.66
CA LYS A 131 16.10 17.12 2.45
C LYS A 131 15.05 16.31 3.22
N ASP A 132 13.89 16.92 3.46
CA ASP A 132 12.72 16.27 4.04
C ASP A 132 12.19 15.14 3.15
N TRP A 133 11.69 14.07 3.78
CA TRP A 133 11.03 12.98 3.07
C TRP A 133 9.63 13.40 2.61
N THR A 134 9.39 13.43 1.31
CA THR A 134 8.04 13.47 0.73
C THR A 134 7.54 12.06 0.44
N PRO A 135 6.21 11.82 0.33
CA PRO A 135 5.69 10.52 -0.08
C PRO A 135 6.30 10.02 -1.38
N TYR A 136 6.41 10.90 -2.38
CA TYR A 136 7.08 10.59 -3.65
C TYR A 136 8.54 10.19 -3.45
N ALA A 137 9.32 10.99 -2.71
CA ALA A 137 10.74 10.71 -2.48
C ALA A 137 10.95 9.38 -1.76
N PHE A 138 10.09 9.07 -0.77
CA PHE A 138 10.13 7.80 -0.04
C PHE A 138 9.87 6.60 -0.95
N MET A 139 8.94 6.72 -1.90
CA MET A 139 8.65 5.65 -2.86
C MET A 139 9.80 5.41 -3.84
N VAL A 140 10.39 6.46 -4.41
CA VAL A 140 11.39 6.30 -5.49
C VAL A 140 12.83 6.11 -5.01
N SER A 141 13.15 6.50 -3.78
CA SER A 141 14.56 6.48 -3.33
C SER A 141 15.07 5.06 -3.11
N LYS A 142 16.29 4.80 -3.63
CA LYS A 142 17.08 3.59 -3.37
C LYS A 142 17.75 3.61 -1.99
N HIS A 143 17.92 4.79 -1.41
CA HIS A 143 18.68 5.01 -0.19
C HIS A 143 17.74 5.39 0.95
N GLY A 144 17.19 4.37 1.61
CA GLY A 144 16.24 4.53 2.71
C GLY A 144 14.77 4.61 2.30
N GLY A 145 14.47 4.56 0.99
CA GLY A 145 13.12 4.45 0.43
C GLY A 145 12.76 3.03 -0.03
N LEU A 146 11.91 2.95 -1.06
CA LEU A 146 11.31 1.69 -1.55
C LEU A 146 11.77 1.24 -2.94
N ASP A 147 12.57 2.05 -3.65
CA ASP A 147 13.00 1.81 -5.04
C ASP A 147 11.85 1.43 -6.00
N LEU A 148 10.74 2.16 -5.91
CA LEU A 148 9.58 1.98 -6.79
C LEU A 148 9.68 2.90 -8.01
N GLU A 149 9.17 2.42 -9.13
CA GLU A 149 9.05 3.23 -10.34
C GLU A 149 7.78 4.09 -10.27
N VAL A 150 7.92 5.38 -9.96
CA VAL A 150 6.80 6.33 -9.87
C VAL A 150 6.98 7.48 -10.87
N ALA A 151 5.94 7.77 -11.65
CA ALA A 151 5.95 8.91 -12.56
C ALA A 151 6.01 10.25 -11.80
N LYS A 152 6.74 11.23 -12.35
CA LYS A 152 7.01 12.52 -11.70
C LYS A 152 6.13 13.67 -12.23
N ASP A 153 5.21 13.39 -13.14
CA ASP A 153 4.32 14.42 -13.67
C ASP A 153 3.36 14.92 -12.58
N LYS A 154 2.86 16.15 -12.76
CA LYS A 154 2.00 16.81 -11.77
C LYS A 154 0.73 16.00 -11.47
N ALA A 155 0.11 15.41 -12.49
CA ALA A 155 -1.11 14.62 -12.29
C ALA A 155 -0.85 13.40 -11.40
N THR A 156 0.30 12.72 -11.58
CA THR A 156 0.70 11.61 -10.72
C THR A 156 0.96 12.04 -9.27
N LEU A 157 1.62 13.19 -9.04
CA LEU A 157 1.87 13.70 -7.69
C LEU A 157 0.58 14.13 -6.96
N ASP A 158 -0.34 14.78 -7.68
CA ASP A 158 -1.65 15.16 -7.16
C ASP A 158 -2.47 13.90 -6.79
N ALA A 159 -2.50 12.91 -7.68
CA ALA A 159 -3.18 11.63 -7.45
C ALA A 159 -2.57 10.84 -6.28
N LEU A 160 -1.24 10.81 -6.16
CA LEU A 160 -0.53 10.18 -5.04
C LEU A 160 -0.97 10.79 -3.70
N SER A 161 -1.07 12.12 -3.64
CA SER A 161 -1.42 12.82 -2.40
C SER A 161 -2.84 12.46 -1.94
N GLY A 162 -3.79 12.35 -2.86
CA GLY A 162 -5.15 11.88 -2.57
C GLY A 162 -5.23 10.39 -2.22
N ALA A 163 -4.38 9.56 -2.85
CA ALA A 163 -4.35 8.11 -2.66
C ALA A 163 -3.57 7.63 -1.44
N LEU A 164 -2.80 8.52 -0.80
CA LEU A 164 -1.86 8.15 0.25
C LEU A 164 -2.51 7.35 1.41
N PRO A 165 -3.72 7.70 1.92
CA PRO A 165 -4.38 6.90 2.96
C PRO A 165 -4.70 5.47 2.53
N SER A 166 -5.23 5.28 1.32
CA SER A 166 -5.49 3.94 0.76
C SER A 166 -4.19 3.17 0.51
N LEU A 167 -3.15 3.88 0.05
CA LEU A 167 -1.85 3.30 -0.29
C LEU A 167 -1.14 2.71 0.94
N MET A 168 -1.35 3.26 2.14
CA MET A 168 -0.75 2.76 3.39
C MET A 168 -1.06 1.28 3.66
N ALA A 169 -2.24 0.81 3.25
CA ALA A 169 -2.68 -0.57 3.42
C ALA A 169 -2.23 -1.50 2.28
N VAL A 170 -1.67 -0.96 1.20
CA VAL A 170 -1.27 -1.76 0.03
C VAL A 170 0.00 -2.57 0.34
N PRO A 171 0.01 -3.89 0.08
CA PRO A 171 1.22 -4.71 0.18
C PRO A 171 2.30 -4.27 -0.81
N LEU A 172 3.56 -4.19 -0.37
CA LEU A 172 4.68 -3.75 -1.21
C LEU A 172 4.86 -4.58 -2.48
N ARG A 173 4.58 -5.89 -2.41
CA ARG A 173 4.61 -6.79 -3.58
C ARG A 173 3.69 -6.35 -4.73
N GLN A 174 2.62 -5.60 -4.43
CA GLN A 174 1.71 -5.08 -5.45
C GLN A 174 2.26 -3.82 -6.12
N LEU A 175 3.18 -3.12 -5.45
CA LEU A 175 3.81 -1.89 -5.96
C LEU A 175 5.08 -2.19 -6.76
N GLN A 176 5.79 -3.27 -6.44
CA GLN A 176 7.03 -3.66 -7.09
C GLN A 176 6.82 -4.16 -8.53
N GLY A 177 7.79 -3.88 -9.40
CA GLY A 177 7.84 -4.42 -10.77
C GLY A 177 6.87 -3.79 -11.76
N ARG A 178 6.21 -2.69 -11.39
CA ARG A 178 5.35 -1.89 -12.28
C ARG A 178 5.64 -0.41 -12.13
N ARG A 179 5.27 0.36 -13.14
CA ARG A 179 5.25 1.82 -13.09
C ARG A 179 3.96 2.31 -12.43
N LEU A 180 4.09 3.17 -11.44
CA LEU A 180 2.99 3.79 -10.70
C LEU A 180 2.77 5.21 -11.24
N ASP A 181 1.57 5.47 -11.76
CA ASP A 181 1.18 6.74 -12.35
C ASP A 181 -0.16 7.25 -11.79
N SER A 182 -0.65 8.35 -12.34
CA SER A 182 -1.93 8.94 -11.95
C SER A 182 -3.10 7.96 -12.07
N GLU A 183 -3.14 7.10 -13.09
CA GLU A 183 -4.20 6.10 -13.27
C GLU A 183 -4.18 5.08 -12.12
N PHE A 184 -2.99 4.57 -11.78
CA PHE A 184 -2.83 3.67 -10.64
C PHE A 184 -3.31 4.29 -9.32
N PHE A 185 -2.87 5.51 -9.00
CA PHE A 185 -3.24 6.17 -7.74
C PHE A 185 -4.72 6.54 -7.71
N ASN A 186 -5.28 7.03 -8.82
CA ASN A 186 -6.71 7.31 -8.94
C ASN A 186 -7.54 6.05 -8.74
N ALA A 187 -7.10 4.89 -9.26
CA ALA A 187 -7.79 3.62 -9.05
C ALA A 187 -7.81 3.14 -7.58
N LEU A 188 -6.92 3.65 -6.72
CA LEU A 188 -6.93 3.37 -5.27
C LEU A 188 -7.96 4.21 -4.49
N VAL A 189 -8.41 5.33 -5.06
CA VAL A 189 -9.32 6.31 -4.41
C VAL A 189 -10.71 6.28 -5.03
N ALA A 190 -10.77 6.11 -6.35
CA ALA A 190 -12.02 5.92 -7.07
C ALA A 190 -12.72 4.66 -6.55
N PRO A 191 -14.07 4.59 -6.65
CA PRO A 191 -14.78 3.35 -6.46
C PRO A 191 -14.22 2.36 -7.48
N ASP A 192 -13.37 1.46 -7.00
CA ASP A 192 -12.65 0.52 -7.83
C ASP A 192 -13.63 -0.52 -8.37
N ALA A 193 -14.44 -0.17 -9.37
CA ALA A 193 -15.50 -1.01 -9.89
C ALA A 193 -14.93 -2.34 -10.38
N THR A 194 -13.75 -2.32 -11.02
CA THR A 194 -13.03 -3.49 -11.51
C THR A 194 -12.53 -4.39 -10.36
N GLY A 195 -11.89 -3.83 -9.34
CA GLY A 195 -11.39 -4.60 -8.21
C GLY A 195 -12.50 -5.04 -7.25
N LEU A 196 -13.57 -4.25 -7.11
CA LEU A 196 -14.80 -4.65 -6.43
C LEU A 196 -15.47 -5.82 -7.16
N LEU A 197 -15.53 -5.79 -8.49
CA LEU A 197 -16.03 -6.89 -9.30
C LEU A 197 -15.17 -8.15 -9.12
N LEU A 198 -13.84 -8.04 -9.17
CA LEU A 198 -12.93 -9.18 -8.95
C LEU A 198 -12.99 -9.73 -7.52
N ARG A 199 -13.13 -8.86 -6.50
CA ARG A 199 -13.32 -9.27 -5.10
C ARG A 199 -14.66 -9.97 -4.89
N TRP A 200 -15.73 -9.41 -5.45
CA TRP A 200 -17.05 -10.05 -5.45
C TRP A 200 -17.00 -11.40 -6.16
N LEU A 201 -16.33 -11.49 -7.32
CA LEU A 201 -16.18 -12.76 -8.05
C LEU A 201 -15.36 -13.78 -7.26
N SER A 202 -14.35 -13.34 -6.50
CA SER A 202 -13.54 -14.23 -5.67
C SER A 202 -14.31 -14.79 -4.47
N ASP A 203 -15.19 -14.01 -3.83
CA ASP A 203 -16.01 -14.47 -2.71
C ASP A 203 -17.34 -13.70 -2.66
N PRO A 204 -18.38 -14.17 -3.37
CA PRO A 204 -19.65 -13.45 -3.48
C PRO A 204 -20.39 -13.32 -2.14
N GLU A 205 -20.30 -14.36 -1.30
CA GLU A 205 -21.04 -14.45 -0.04
C GLU A 205 -20.43 -13.52 1.02
N ALA A 206 -19.12 -13.61 1.25
CA ALA A 206 -18.44 -12.71 2.20
C ALA A 206 -18.49 -11.25 1.72
N PHE A 207 -18.40 -11.02 0.41
CA PHE A 207 -18.47 -9.67 -0.16
C PHE A 207 -19.82 -8.99 0.09
N GLN A 208 -20.93 -9.74 0.06
CA GLN A 208 -22.26 -9.23 0.35
C GLN A 208 -22.48 -9.05 1.87
N GLN A 209 -22.03 -10.00 2.69
CA GLN A 209 -22.24 -9.96 4.14
C GLN A 209 -21.52 -8.80 4.84
N CYS A 210 -20.37 -8.37 4.32
CA CYS A 210 -19.59 -7.27 4.88
C CYS A 210 -20.06 -5.87 4.44
N ARG A 211 -21.23 -5.74 3.81
CA ARG A 211 -21.74 -4.47 3.27
C ARG A 211 -23.16 -4.17 3.74
N SER A 212 -23.45 -2.89 3.93
CA SER A 212 -24.81 -2.42 4.13
C SER A 212 -25.66 -2.60 2.87
N ALA A 213 -26.99 -2.58 3.03
CA ALA A 213 -27.92 -2.67 1.90
C ALA A 213 -27.72 -1.54 0.86
N ALA A 214 -27.33 -0.35 1.32
CA ALA A 214 -27.07 0.79 0.44
C ALA A 214 -25.79 0.60 -0.39
N GLU A 215 -24.70 0.14 0.24
CA GLU A 215 -23.43 -0.15 -0.46
C GLU A 215 -23.57 -1.31 -1.45
N TRP A 216 -24.34 -2.34 -1.10
CA TRP A 216 -24.64 -3.45 -2.01
C TRP A 216 -25.47 -2.98 -3.21
N ALA A 217 -26.48 -2.13 -3.00
CA ALA A 217 -27.28 -1.58 -4.08
C ALA A 217 -26.44 -0.69 -5.02
N ALA A 218 -25.56 0.15 -4.47
CA ALA A 218 -24.64 0.97 -5.25
C ALA A 218 -23.66 0.12 -6.08
N PHE A 219 -23.09 -0.94 -5.50
CA PHE A 219 -22.25 -1.89 -6.24
C PHE A 219 -23.01 -2.56 -7.40
N CYS A 220 -24.25 -3.01 -7.16
CA CYS A 220 -25.07 -3.61 -8.22
C CYS A 220 -25.39 -2.63 -9.35
N GLN A 221 -25.64 -1.35 -9.02
CA GLN A 221 -25.86 -0.31 -10.02
C GLN A 221 -24.56 -0.03 -10.82
N GLN A 222 -23.43 0.05 -10.14
CA GLN A 222 -22.12 0.24 -10.78
C GLN A 222 -21.78 -0.92 -11.74
N CYS A 223 -22.04 -2.17 -11.33
CA CYS A 223 -21.80 -3.34 -12.18
C CYS A 223 -22.64 -3.32 -13.47
N LYS A 224 -23.87 -2.81 -13.38
CA LYS A 224 -24.76 -2.65 -14.54
C LYS A 224 -24.28 -1.55 -15.47
N ALA A 225 -23.85 -0.42 -14.90
CA ALA A 225 -23.38 0.74 -15.67
C ALA A 225 -22.07 0.43 -16.40
N ASP A 226 -21.08 -0.15 -15.71
CA ASP A 226 -19.72 -0.27 -16.22
C ASP A 226 -19.46 -1.58 -16.97
N PHE A 227 -20.09 -2.68 -16.53
CA PHE A 227 -19.79 -4.03 -17.03
C PHE A 227 -21.01 -4.72 -17.66
N GLY A 228 -22.17 -4.05 -17.67
CA GLY A 228 -23.43 -4.59 -18.15
C GLY A 228 -23.90 -5.84 -17.41
N LEU A 229 -23.41 -6.09 -16.20
CA LEU A 229 -23.64 -7.31 -15.40
C LEU A 229 -24.54 -6.98 -14.21
N ASP A 230 -25.53 -7.83 -13.94
CA ASP A 230 -26.34 -7.76 -12.73
C ASP A 230 -25.91 -8.84 -11.72
N PRO A 231 -25.17 -8.50 -10.64
CA PRO A 231 -24.73 -9.48 -9.63
C PRO A 231 -25.87 -10.32 -9.03
N VAL A 232 -27.09 -9.79 -8.99
CA VAL A 232 -28.28 -10.48 -8.43
C VAL A 232 -28.90 -11.45 -9.43
N LYS A 233 -28.91 -11.12 -10.74
CA LYS A 233 -29.56 -11.95 -11.77
C LYS A 233 -28.58 -12.89 -12.48
N ASP A 234 -27.38 -12.40 -12.76
CA ASP A 234 -26.39 -13.09 -13.60
C ASP A 234 -25.47 -14.00 -12.78
N GLY A 235 -25.19 -13.63 -11.53
CA GLY A 235 -24.35 -14.39 -10.60
C GLY A 235 -22.88 -14.51 -11.02
N PRO A 236 -22.05 -15.15 -10.18
CA PRO A 236 -20.60 -15.24 -10.38
C PRO A 236 -20.21 -16.10 -11.59
N LEU A 237 -20.98 -17.14 -11.94
CA LEU A 237 -20.67 -18.01 -13.07
C LEU A 237 -20.71 -17.25 -14.42
N LYS A 238 -21.72 -16.41 -14.63
CA LYS A 238 -21.85 -15.61 -15.86
C LYS A 238 -20.82 -14.49 -15.93
N ALA A 239 -20.44 -13.93 -14.77
CA ALA A 239 -19.33 -12.98 -14.69
C ALA A 239 -18.00 -13.63 -15.09
N ALA A 240 -17.71 -14.86 -14.65
CA ALA A 240 -16.52 -15.59 -15.06
C ALA A 240 -16.49 -15.91 -16.56
N GLN A 241 -17.65 -16.21 -17.17
CA GLN A 241 -17.76 -16.37 -18.62
C GLN A 241 -17.45 -15.08 -19.38
N ARG A 242 -17.94 -13.93 -18.91
CA ARG A 242 -17.64 -12.62 -19.51
C ARG A 242 -16.19 -12.21 -19.33
N LEU A 243 -15.60 -12.53 -18.17
CA LEU A 243 -14.19 -12.35 -17.90
C LEU A 243 -13.34 -13.15 -18.90
N ALA A 244 -13.67 -14.43 -19.12
CA ALA A 244 -12.99 -15.28 -20.08
C ALA A 244 -13.18 -14.84 -21.55
N ALA A 245 -14.35 -14.29 -21.89
CA ALA A 245 -14.63 -13.78 -23.24
C ALA A 245 -13.84 -12.51 -23.60
N ARG A 246 -13.31 -11.78 -22.61
CA ARG A 246 -12.48 -10.56 -22.78
C ARG A 246 -13.10 -9.52 -23.74
N ALA A 247 -14.43 -9.42 -23.75
CA ALA A 247 -15.14 -8.41 -24.53
C ALA A 247 -14.80 -6.98 -24.06
N THR A 248 -15.24 -5.97 -24.81
CA THR A 248 -14.99 -4.55 -24.47
C THR A 248 -15.41 -4.23 -23.03
N GLY A 249 -14.53 -3.57 -22.27
CA GLY A 249 -14.66 -3.34 -20.82
C GLY A 249 -14.14 -4.49 -19.94
N TRP A 250 -14.43 -5.74 -20.30
CA TRP A 250 -13.97 -6.93 -19.56
C TRP A 250 -12.50 -7.27 -19.78
N ASN A 251 -11.90 -6.82 -20.89
CA ASN A 251 -10.46 -6.99 -21.13
C ASN A 251 -9.60 -6.29 -20.06
N THR A 252 -10.00 -5.11 -19.58
CA THR A 252 -9.31 -4.39 -18.50
C THR A 252 -9.39 -5.17 -17.18
N VAL A 253 -10.56 -5.75 -16.89
CA VAL A 253 -10.76 -6.64 -15.74
C VAL A 253 -9.88 -7.88 -15.83
N TRP A 254 -9.78 -8.47 -17.03
CA TRP A 254 -8.92 -9.62 -17.31
C TRP A 254 -7.43 -9.30 -17.08
N LEU A 255 -6.94 -8.21 -17.67
CA LEU A 255 -5.54 -7.81 -17.52
C LEU A 255 -5.16 -7.62 -16.05
N ARG A 256 -6.03 -6.98 -15.26
CA ARG A 256 -5.80 -6.79 -13.83
C ARG A 256 -5.78 -8.10 -13.04
N PHE A 257 -6.66 -9.04 -13.39
CA PHE A 257 -6.62 -10.37 -12.80
C PHE A 257 -5.33 -11.11 -13.19
N ALA A 258 -4.93 -11.05 -14.47
CA ALA A 258 -3.73 -11.71 -14.99
C ALA A 258 -2.42 -11.18 -14.38
N GLU A 259 -2.36 -9.90 -14.01
CA GLU A 259 -1.22 -9.32 -13.31
C GLU A 259 -0.99 -9.91 -11.91
N ALA A 260 -2.06 -10.28 -11.19
CA ALA A 260 -1.96 -10.75 -9.81
C ALA A 260 -3.07 -11.76 -9.44
N PRO A 261 -3.09 -12.96 -10.05
CA PRO A 261 -4.16 -13.94 -9.86
C PRO A 261 -4.24 -14.45 -8.42
N ALA A 262 -3.10 -14.47 -7.71
CA ALA A 262 -3.02 -14.86 -6.29
C ALA A 262 -3.82 -13.95 -5.35
N ASN A 263 -4.20 -12.73 -5.77
CA ASN A 263 -5.05 -11.85 -4.97
C ASN A 263 -6.55 -12.20 -5.09
N TYR A 264 -6.93 -13.07 -6.04
CA TYR A 264 -8.32 -13.41 -6.35
C TYR A 264 -8.50 -14.93 -6.52
N PRO A 265 -8.17 -15.75 -5.50
CA PRO A 265 -8.14 -17.21 -5.65
C PRO A 265 -9.47 -17.82 -6.09
N GLY A 266 -10.61 -17.25 -5.66
CA GLY A 266 -11.93 -17.76 -6.04
C GLY A 266 -12.28 -17.53 -7.51
N VAL A 267 -11.64 -16.57 -8.18
CA VAL A 267 -11.84 -16.32 -9.62
C VAL A 267 -11.34 -17.49 -10.46
N VAL A 268 -10.23 -18.12 -10.05
CA VAL A 268 -9.68 -19.31 -10.72
C VAL A 268 -10.68 -20.47 -10.67
N GLU A 269 -11.31 -20.67 -9.52
CA GLU A 269 -12.32 -21.72 -9.33
C GLU A 269 -13.58 -21.46 -10.18
N TRP A 270 -13.99 -20.20 -10.32
CA TRP A 270 -15.08 -19.86 -11.24
C TRP A 270 -14.71 -20.04 -12.70
N LEU A 271 -13.47 -19.74 -13.11
CA LEU A 271 -12.99 -20.00 -14.48
C LEU A 271 -12.95 -21.51 -14.77
N LYS A 272 -12.55 -22.35 -13.80
CA LYS A 272 -12.63 -23.80 -13.93
C LYS A 272 -14.07 -24.30 -14.13
N ARG A 273 -15.02 -23.73 -13.39
CA ARG A 273 -16.46 -24.07 -13.51
C ARG A 273 -17.11 -23.53 -14.79
N ALA A 274 -16.65 -22.37 -15.26
CA ALA A 274 -17.14 -21.71 -16.47
C ALA A 274 -16.53 -22.30 -17.76
N ALA A 275 -15.53 -23.16 -17.64
CA ALA A 275 -14.83 -23.76 -18.77
C ALA A 275 -15.82 -24.49 -19.72
N PRO A 276 -15.64 -24.34 -21.04
CA PRO A 276 -16.47 -25.03 -22.01
C PRO A 276 -16.28 -26.54 -21.90
N LYS A 277 -17.38 -27.29 -21.94
CA LYS A 277 -17.36 -28.76 -21.89
C LYS A 277 -16.65 -29.38 -23.11
N THR A 278 -16.67 -28.67 -24.24
CA THR A 278 -15.99 -29.05 -25.47
C THR A 278 -15.17 -27.85 -25.95
N PRO A 279 -13.85 -27.81 -25.65
CA PRO A 279 -13.00 -26.69 -26.04
C PRO A 279 -12.93 -26.55 -27.57
N GLY A 280 -13.20 -25.36 -28.09
CA GLY A 280 -13.04 -25.02 -29.49
C GLY A 280 -11.66 -24.45 -29.81
N MET A 281 -11.43 -24.11 -31.08
CA MET A 281 -10.15 -23.56 -31.56
C MET A 281 -9.76 -22.22 -30.90
N PHE A 282 -10.72 -21.49 -30.34
CA PHE A 282 -10.50 -20.20 -29.68
C PHE A 282 -10.32 -20.30 -28.15
N ASP A 283 -10.49 -21.50 -27.58
CA ASP A 283 -10.31 -21.74 -26.16
C ASP A 283 -8.84 -22.07 -25.86
N THR A 284 -8.11 -21.12 -25.30
CA THR A 284 -6.66 -21.23 -25.08
C THR A 284 -6.31 -21.49 -23.60
N ALA A 285 -5.17 -22.15 -23.38
CA ALA A 285 -4.60 -22.38 -22.05
C ALA A 285 -4.34 -21.07 -21.26
N GLY A 286 -4.13 -19.95 -21.97
CA GLY A 286 -3.95 -18.64 -21.36
C GLY A 286 -5.24 -18.02 -20.79
N VAL A 287 -6.41 -18.63 -21.02
CA VAL A 287 -7.71 -18.21 -20.47
C VAL A 287 -8.24 -19.25 -19.48
N TRP A 288 -8.10 -20.52 -19.82
CA TRP A 288 -8.78 -21.62 -19.12
C TRP A 288 -7.78 -22.49 -18.35
N PRO A 289 -7.77 -22.43 -17.00
CA PRO A 289 -6.86 -23.21 -16.18
C PRO A 289 -6.94 -24.73 -16.45
N GLY A 290 -8.15 -25.25 -16.71
CA GLY A 290 -8.35 -26.67 -17.00
C GLY A 290 -7.73 -27.12 -18.33
N ILE A 291 -7.63 -26.25 -19.33
CA ILE A 291 -6.94 -26.55 -20.59
C ILE A 291 -5.43 -26.60 -20.33
N ASN A 292 -4.90 -25.62 -19.59
CA ASN A 292 -3.49 -25.60 -19.20
C ASN A 292 -3.08 -26.86 -18.41
N GLU A 293 -3.86 -27.25 -17.39
CA GLU A 293 -3.60 -28.45 -16.60
C GLU A 293 -3.67 -29.75 -17.43
N SER A 294 -4.48 -29.78 -18.49
CA SER A 294 -4.58 -30.92 -19.41
C SER A 294 -3.37 -30.99 -20.33
N ASP A 295 -2.96 -29.85 -20.87
CA ASP A 295 -1.81 -29.76 -21.77
C ASP A 295 -0.48 -29.99 -21.03
N GLU A 296 -0.35 -29.49 -19.80
CA GLU A 296 0.80 -29.80 -18.91
C GLU A 296 0.86 -31.30 -18.60
N ARG A 297 -0.27 -31.97 -18.33
CA ARG A 297 -0.30 -33.42 -18.12
C ARG A 297 0.09 -34.21 -19.37
N LYS A 298 -0.38 -33.81 -20.55
CA LYS A 298 0.03 -34.42 -21.82
C LYS A 298 1.53 -34.24 -22.05
N LEU A 299 2.05 -33.05 -21.79
CA LEU A 299 3.48 -32.76 -21.90
C LEU A 299 4.29 -33.62 -20.92
N GLN A 300 3.85 -33.72 -19.66
CA GLN A 300 4.46 -34.58 -18.66
C GLN A 300 4.51 -36.05 -19.14
N GLN A 301 3.39 -36.58 -19.61
CA GLN A 301 3.32 -37.96 -20.13
C GLN A 301 4.24 -38.18 -21.33
N ALA A 302 4.31 -37.22 -22.26
CA ALA A 302 5.20 -37.30 -23.41
C ALA A 302 6.69 -37.30 -22.99
N LEU A 303 7.05 -36.46 -22.01
CA LEU A 303 8.41 -36.42 -21.46
C LEU A 303 8.76 -37.69 -20.69
N GLU A 304 7.81 -38.28 -19.95
CA GLU A 304 8.00 -39.56 -19.26
C GLU A 304 8.28 -40.70 -20.25
N VAL A 305 7.61 -40.73 -21.40
CA VAL A 305 7.87 -41.71 -22.47
C VAL A 305 9.26 -41.55 -23.09
N LEU A 306 9.79 -40.32 -23.16
CA LEU A 306 11.12 -40.04 -23.68
C LEU A 306 12.25 -40.42 -22.70
N ARG A 307 11.94 -40.59 -21.40
CA ARG A 307 12.94 -40.91 -20.36
C ARG A 307 13.68 -42.22 -20.62
N ASP A 308 12.99 -43.20 -21.21
CA ASP A 308 13.51 -44.56 -21.42
C ASP A 308 13.97 -44.79 -22.88
N ARG A 309 14.07 -43.72 -23.70
CA ARG A 309 14.54 -43.81 -25.09
C ARG A 309 16.02 -43.44 -25.24
N PRO A 310 16.80 -44.15 -26.08
CA PRO A 310 18.17 -43.78 -26.39
C PRO A 310 18.23 -42.44 -27.14
N GLN A 311 19.33 -41.71 -26.95
CA GLN A 311 19.52 -40.31 -27.38
C GLN A 311 19.39 -40.09 -28.91
N ASP A 312 19.46 -41.17 -29.70
CA ASP A 312 19.36 -41.17 -31.16
C ASP A 312 17.92 -41.32 -31.69
N GLU A 313 16.92 -41.54 -30.81
CA GLU A 313 15.49 -41.71 -31.15
C GLU A 313 14.53 -40.77 -30.39
N ALA A 314 15.07 -39.71 -29.77
CA ALA A 314 14.31 -38.69 -29.03
C ALA A 314 13.79 -37.56 -29.93
#